data_AF-A0A2W6DYN9-F1
#
_entry.id   AF-A0A2W6DYN9-F1
#
_cell.length_a   1.000
_cell.length_b   1.000
_cell.length_c   1.000
_cell.angle_alpha   90.00
_cell.angle_beta   90.00
_cell.angle_gamma   90.00
#
_symmetry.space_group_name_H-M   'P 1'
#
loop_
_entity.id
_entity.type
_entity.pdbx_description
1 polymer ?
#
loop_
_entity_poly.entity_id
_entity_poly.type
_entity_poly.pdbx_seq_one_letter_code
_entity_poly.pdbx_strand_id
1 'polypeptide(L)'
;MANTTQQAIETAGGLVGGGLALGGGAIGAGIGDGLAGSSLIQGVARQPEAQGQLQTLFFLTVGLVEAAYFINLAFAVLFVFVLSSK
;
A
#
# COMPACT_ATOMS: atom_id res chain seq x y z
N MET A 1 -22.33 26.43 19.18
CA MET A 1 -21.21 26.49 18.20
C MET A 1 -20.29 25.34 18.54
N ALA A 2 -20.12 24.37 17.64
CA ALA A 2 -19.11 23.34 17.83
C ALA A 2 -17.75 24.03 18.02
N ASN A 3 -16.94 23.55 18.96
CA ASN A 3 -15.67 24.16 19.31
C ASN A 3 -14.72 24.00 18.11
N THR A 4 -14.51 25.07 17.32
CA THR A 4 -13.67 25.07 16.10
C THR A 4 -12.28 24.47 16.35
N THR A 5 -11.74 24.64 17.55
CA THR A 5 -10.45 24.05 17.96
C THR A 5 -10.52 22.52 18.01
N GLN A 6 -11.61 21.94 18.51
CA GLN A 6 -11.78 20.49 18.56
C GLN A 6 -11.84 19.89 17.14
N GLN A 7 -12.59 20.54 16.25
CA GLN A 7 -12.72 20.15 14.85
C GLN A 7 -11.38 20.21 14.09
N ALA A 8 -10.56 21.24 14.37
CA ALA A 8 -9.22 21.36 13.81
C ALA A 8 -8.28 20.23 14.27
N ILE A 9 -8.35 19.83 15.54
CA ILE A 9 -7.55 18.73 16.09
C ILE A 9 -7.96 17.39 15.47
N GLU A 10 -9.27 17.12 15.35
CA GLU A 10 -9.79 15.89 14.73
C GLU A 10 -9.37 15.78 13.26
N THR A 11 -9.45 16.87 12.51
CA THR A 11 -8.99 16.94 11.11
C THR A 11 -7.49 16.71 10.98
N ALA A 12 -6.67 17.38 11.80
CA ALA A 12 -5.21 17.21 11.78
C ALA A 12 -4.82 15.76 12.12
N GLY A 13 -5.47 15.17 13.13
CA GLY A 13 -5.26 13.78 13.51
C GLY A 13 -5.60 12.79 12.38
N GLY A 14 -6.73 12.99 11.70
CA GLY A 14 -7.14 12.16 10.55
C GLY A 14 -6.16 12.24 9.37
N LEU A 15 -5.68 13.45 9.04
CA LEU A 15 -4.72 13.65 7.94
C LEU A 15 -3.36 13.02 8.25
N VAL A 16 -2.84 13.21 9.46
CA VAL A 16 -1.55 12.63 9.87
C VAL A 16 -1.64 11.11 9.95
N GLY A 17 -2.69 10.59 10.60
CA GLY A 17 -2.91 9.15 10.72
C GLY A 17 -3.09 8.46 9.35
N GLY A 18 -3.90 9.05 8.47
CA GLY A 18 -4.07 8.58 7.09
C GLY A 18 -2.77 8.62 6.28
N GLY A 19 -2.01 9.71 6.39
CA GLY A 19 -0.72 9.84 5.71
C GLY A 19 0.32 8.82 6.17
N LEU A 20 0.40 8.54 7.48
CA LEU A 20 1.29 7.52 8.04
C LEU A 20 0.89 6.11 7.61
N ALA A 21 -0.41 5.80 7.61
CA ALA A 21 -0.93 4.52 7.13
C ALA A 21 -0.55 4.29 5.65
N LEU A 22 -0.84 5.27 4.79
CA LEU A 22 -0.50 5.20 3.36
C LEU A 22 1.00 5.08 3.11
N GLY A 23 1.80 5.91 3.77
CA GLY A 23 3.25 5.90 3.62
C GLY A 23 3.85 4.56 4.05
N GLY A 24 3.43 4.02 5.19
CA GLY A 24 3.86 2.70 5.66
C GLY A 24 3.44 1.58 4.70
N GLY A 25 2.21 1.63 4.19
CA GLY A 25 1.72 0.69 3.18
C GLY A 25 2.52 0.72 1.89
N ALA A 26 2.82 1.92 1.38
CA ALA A 26 3.58 2.11 0.15
C ALA A 26 5.02 1.60 0.27
N ILE A 27 5.65 1.78 1.43
CA ILE A 27 6.98 1.22 1.71
C ILE A 27 6.93 -0.31 1.68
N GLY A 28 5.93 -0.91 2.34
CA GLY A 28 5.74 -2.36 2.35
C GLY A 28 5.53 -2.93 0.94
N ALA A 29 4.67 -2.29 0.14
CA ALA A 29 4.42 -2.67 -1.24
C ALA A 29 5.67 -2.57 -2.12
N GLY A 30 6.35 -1.42 -2.08
CA GLY A 30 7.56 -1.19 -2.88
C GLY A 30 8.70 -2.17 -2.55
N ILE A 31 8.87 -2.53 -1.27
CA ILE A 31 9.85 -3.56 -0.88
C ILE A 31 9.41 -4.94 -1.38
N GLY A 32 8.14 -5.31 -1.17
CA GLY A 32 7.60 -6.61 -1.59
C GLY A 32 7.73 -6.84 -3.10
N ASP A 33 7.31 -5.87 -3.90
CA ASP A 33 7.38 -5.94 -5.37
C ASP A 33 8.82 -5.90 -5.87
N GLY A 34 9.68 -5.09 -5.23
CA GLY A 34 11.11 -5.06 -5.55
C GLY A 34 11.79 -6.42 -5.34
N LEU A 35 11.47 -7.11 -4.25
CA LEU A 35 11.98 -8.46 -3.96
C LEU A 35 11.43 -9.50 -4.95
N ALA A 36 10.13 -9.43 -5.25
CA ALA A 36 9.49 -10.32 -6.23
C ALA A 36 10.09 -10.12 -7.64
N GLY A 37 10.28 -8.87 -8.06
CA GLY A 37 10.85 -8.52 -9.36
C GLY A 37 12.31 -8.93 -9.48
N SER A 38 13.12 -8.70 -8.44
CA SER A 38 14.51 -9.18 -8.39
C SER A 38 14.60 -10.71 -8.53
N SER A 39 13.71 -11.43 -7.85
CA SER A 39 13.65 -12.89 -7.90
C SER A 39 13.23 -13.40 -9.28
N LEU A 40 12.27 -12.72 -9.94
CA LEU A 40 11.89 -13.00 -11.32
C LEU A 40 13.07 -12.82 -12.27
N ILE A 41 13.77 -11.68 -12.21
CA ILE A 41 14.91 -11.38 -13.10
C ILE A 41 16.01 -12.43 -12.93
N GLN A 42 16.37 -12.76 -11.69
CA GLN A 42 17.38 -13.78 -11.41
C GLN A 42 16.95 -15.18 -11.88
N GLY A 43 15.68 -15.53 -11.72
CA GLY A 43 15.13 -16.80 -12.19
C GLY A 43 15.18 -16.93 -13.71
N VAL A 44 14.71 -15.91 -14.42
CA VAL A 44 14.72 -15.86 -15.90
C VAL A 44 16.15 -15.88 -16.44
N ALA A 45 17.08 -15.16 -15.81
CA ALA A 45 18.48 -15.16 -16.22
C ALA A 45 19.16 -16.53 -16.08
N ARG A 46 18.73 -17.35 -15.11
CA ARG A 46 19.24 -18.72 -14.90
C ARG A 46 18.54 -19.75 -15.77
N GLN A 47 17.25 -19.59 -16.02
CA GLN A 47 16.41 -20.51 -16.80
C GLN A 47 15.42 -19.74 -17.66
N PRO A 48 15.82 -19.30 -18.87
CA PRO A 48 14.95 -18.54 -19.77
C PRO A 48 13.69 -19.30 -20.19
N GLU A 49 13.77 -20.63 -20.31
CA GLU A 49 12.64 -21.49 -20.69
C GLU A 49 11.52 -21.47 -19.63
N ALA A 50 11.85 -21.18 -18.38
CA ALA A 50 10.90 -21.09 -17.27
C ALA A 50 10.20 -19.72 -17.16
N GLN A 51 10.52 -18.76 -18.02
CA GLN A 51 10.04 -17.38 -17.90
C GLN A 51 8.51 -17.27 -17.78
N GLY A 52 7.75 -18.00 -18.59
CA GLY A 52 6.28 -17.94 -18.55
C GLY A 52 5.71 -18.39 -17.20
N GLN A 53 6.28 -19.44 -16.61
CA GLN A 53 5.87 -19.93 -15.30
C GLN A 53 6.26 -18.94 -14.19
N LEU A 54 7.48 -18.40 -14.24
CA LEU A 54 7.96 -17.43 -13.26
C LEU A 54 7.18 -16.12 -13.29
N GLN A 55 6.78 -15.64 -14.47
CA GLN A 55 5.94 -14.44 -14.60
C GLN A 55 4.56 -14.63 -13.94
N THR A 56 3.96 -15.81 -14.07
CA THR A 56 2.67 -16.11 -13.43
C THR A 56 2.79 -16.03 -11.90
N LEU A 57 3.85 -16.62 -11.33
CA LEU A 57 4.12 -16.57 -9.89
C LEU A 57 4.46 -15.14 -9.42
N PHE A 58 5.20 -14.39 -10.21
CA PHE A 58 5.48 -12.97 -9.95
C PHE A 58 4.19 -12.15 -9.86
N PHE A 59 3.31 -12.24 -10.85
CA PHE A 59 2.05 -11.48 -10.83
C PHE A 59 1.11 -11.91 -9.71
N LEU A 60 1.09 -13.19 -9.34
CA LEU A 60 0.35 -13.64 -8.16
C LEU A 60 0.89 -13.00 -6.88
N THR A 61 2.21 -12.91 -6.76
CA THR A 61 2.88 -12.30 -5.60
C THR A 61 2.60 -10.79 -5.53
N VAL A 62 2.81 -10.07 -6.64
CA VAL A 62 2.48 -8.64 -6.75
C VAL A 62 1.01 -8.38 -6.46
N GLY A 63 0.11 -9.23 -7.00
CA GLY A 63 -1.33 -9.10 -6.74
C GLY A 63 -1.68 -9.22 -5.25
N LEU A 64 -1.00 -10.09 -4.50
CA LEU A 64 -1.18 -10.21 -3.04
C LEU A 64 -0.60 -9.02 -2.29
N VAL A 65 0.57 -8.52 -2.69
CA VAL A 65 1.22 -7.34 -2.12
C VAL A 65 0.34 -6.10 -2.32
N GLU A 66 -0.14 -5.89 -3.54
CA GLU A 66 -1.03 -4.78 -3.88
C GLU A 66 -2.39 -4.90 -3.18
N ALA A 67 -2.96 -6.11 -3.06
CA ALA A 67 -4.21 -6.29 -2.32
C ALA A 67 -4.09 -5.81 -0.86
N ALA A 68 -2.97 -6.09 -0.18
CA ALA A 68 -2.71 -5.58 1.16
C ALA A 68 -2.57 -4.04 1.17
N TYR A 69 -1.92 -3.46 0.15
CA TYR A 69 -1.79 -2.01 0.01
C TYR A 69 -3.15 -1.33 -0.22
N PHE A 70 -4.03 -1.89 -1.05
CA PHE A 70 -5.37 -1.35 -1.30
C PHE A 70 -6.27 -1.43 -0.05
N ILE A 71 -6.11 -2.46 0.79
CA ILE A 71 -6.77 -2.50 2.10
C ILE A 71 -6.30 -1.32 2.97
N ASN A 72 -5.00 -1.05 3.01
CA ASN A 72 -4.45 0.10 3.72
C ASN A 72 -4.99 1.43 3.16
N LEU A 73 -5.02 1.58 1.84
CA LEU A 73 -5.62 2.74 1.16
C LEU A 73 -7.07 2.97 1.60
N ALA A 74 -7.88 1.91 1.68
CA ALA A 74 -9.26 2.01 2.15
C ALA A 74 -9.36 2.55 3.58
N PHE A 75 -8.48 2.10 4.49
CA PHE A 75 -8.43 2.63 5.86
C PHE A 75 -7.97 4.09 5.93
N ALA A 76 -7.00 4.48 5.10
CA ALA A 76 -6.57 5.87 5.03
C ALA A 76 -7.69 6.80 4.55
N VAL A 77 -8.43 6.38 3.51
CA VAL A 77 -9.64 7.07 3.04
C VAL A 77 -10.67 7.15 4.17
N LEU A 78 -10.90 6.06 4.91
CA LEU A 78 -11.79 6.09 6.07
C LEU A 78 -11.36 7.13 7.12
N PHE A 79 -10.07 7.19 7.47
CA PHE A 79 -9.57 8.17 8.45
C PHE A 79 -9.71 9.60 7.97
N VAL A 80 -9.41 9.89 6.71
CA VAL A 80 -9.55 11.24 6.16
C VAL A 80 -11.03 11.63 6.07
N PHE A 81 -11.88 10.81 5.46
CA PHE A 81 -13.25 11.21 5.18
C PHE A 81 -14.20 11.08 6.37
N VAL A 82 -13.97 10.19 7.34
CA VAL A 82 -14.85 10.09 8.52
C VAL A 82 -14.46 11.06 9.63
N LEU A 83 -13.16 11.37 9.78
CA LEU A 83 -12.70 12.26 10.86
C LEU A 83 -12.57 13.72 10.42
N SER A 84 -12.40 14.01 9.13
CA SER A 84 -12.26 15.40 8.64
C SER A 84 -13.53 15.98 7.99
N SER A 85 -14.60 15.20 7.79
CA SER A 85 -15.84 15.69 7.14
C SER A 85 -16.94 16.14 8.12
N LYS A 86 -16.59 16.45 9.37
CA LYS A 86 -17.53 17.01 10.36
C LYS A 86 -17.08 18.39 10.75
#